data_AF-A0A3M5R0C3-F1
#
_entry.id   AF-A0A3M5R0C3-F1
#
_cell.length_a   1.000
_cell.length_b   1.000
_cell.length_c   1.000
_cell.angle_alpha   90.00
_cell.angle_beta   90.00
_cell.angle_gamma   90.00
#
_symmetry.space_group_name_H-M   'P 1'
#
loop_
_entity.id
_entity.type
_entity.pdbx_description
1 polymer ?
#
loop_
_entity_poly.entity_id
_entity_poly.type
_entity_poly.pdbx_seq_one_letter_code
_entity_poly.pdbx_strand_id
1 'polypeptide(L)' 'APPAYKPRPLKNLFTANGCWADLLEAGGLRQIEVESISKMLACGTSILGVKHYTCANEHCPHVKYLCNTCHCRACPSCGK' A
#
# COMPACT_ATOMS: atom_id res chain seq x y z
N ALA A 1 17.96 -18.95 14.30
CA ALA A 1 16.73 -19.13 13.49
C ALA A 1 16.81 -18.23 12.27
N PRO A 2 16.36 -18.66 11.08
CA PRO A 2 16.27 -17.77 9.93
C PRO A 2 15.28 -16.63 10.21
N PRO A 3 15.49 -15.42 9.65
CA PRO A 3 14.57 -14.31 9.84
C PRO A 3 13.17 -14.67 9.31
N ALA A 4 12.14 -14.36 10.07
CA ALA A 4 10.74 -14.55 9.65
C ALA A 4 10.46 -13.76 8.37
N TYR A 5 9.80 -14.38 7.40
CA TYR A 5 9.39 -13.73 6.16
C TYR A 5 8.55 -12.49 6.46
N LYS A 6 9.01 -11.31 6.05
CA LYS A 6 8.25 -10.06 6.15
C LYS A 6 7.58 -9.79 4.81
N PRO A 7 6.24 -9.92 4.70
CA PRO A 7 5.57 -9.52 3.47
C PRO A 7 5.82 -8.03 3.21
N ARG A 8 6.07 -7.68 1.94
CA ARG A 8 6.22 -6.30 1.44
C ARG A 8 7.46 -5.55 1.97
N PRO A 9 8.68 -6.07 1.75
CA PRO A 9 9.91 -5.43 2.23
C PRO A 9 10.08 -3.99 1.73
N LEU A 10 9.65 -3.71 0.50
CA LEU A 10 9.79 -2.38 -0.09
C LEU A 10 8.91 -1.32 0.59
N LYS A 11 7.66 -1.65 0.96
CA LYS A 11 6.79 -0.71 1.69
C LYS A 11 7.38 -0.37 3.04
N ASN A 12 7.87 -1.39 3.74
CA ASN A 12 8.45 -1.24 5.06
C ASN A 12 9.68 -0.32 5.03
N LEU A 13 10.49 -0.39 3.97
CA LEU A 13 11.65 0.48 3.78
C LEU A 13 11.25 1.97 3.80
N PHE A 14 10.20 2.32 3.06
CA PHE A 14 9.76 3.72 2.92
C PHE A 14 8.90 4.20 4.09
N THR A 15 8.21 3.30 4.80
CA THR A 15 7.40 3.68 5.97
C THR A 15 8.18 3.65 7.29
N ALA A 16 9.32 2.99 7.35
CA ALA A 16 10.14 2.92 8.55
C ALA A 16 10.65 4.30 8.93
N ASN A 17 10.49 4.67 10.21
CA ASN A 17 11.00 5.91 10.80
C ASN A 17 10.64 7.19 10.04
N GLY A 18 9.55 7.21 9.26
CA GLY A 18 9.19 8.39 8.46
C GLY A 18 10.08 8.64 7.23
N CYS A 19 10.94 7.68 6.85
CA CYS A 19 11.95 7.83 5.81
C CYS A 19 11.43 8.42 4.49
N TRP A 20 10.21 8.05 4.07
CA TRP A 20 9.60 8.63 2.87
C TRP A 20 9.32 10.13 2.99
N ALA A 21 8.85 10.60 4.15
CA ALA A 21 8.62 12.02 4.36
C ALA A 21 9.95 12.79 4.34
N ASP A 22 10.99 12.27 5.00
CA ASP A 22 12.32 12.88 5.00
C ASP A 22 12.91 12.98 3.59
N LEU A 23 12.70 11.96 2.76
CA LEU A 23 13.12 11.97 1.34
C LEU A 23 12.35 12.99 0.50
N LEU A 24 11.07 13.22 0.79
CA LEU A 24 10.27 14.25 0.11
C LEU A 24 10.77 15.65 0.47
N GLU A 25 11.06 15.89 1.74
CA GLU A 25 11.57 17.18 2.24
C GLU A 25 13.00 17.47 1.73
N ALA A 26 13.86 16.45 1.68
CA ALA A 26 15.21 16.59 1.11
C ALA A 26 15.19 16.95 -0.39
N GLY A 27 14.13 16.58 -1.10
CA GLY A 27 13.96 16.85 -2.53
C GLY A 27 14.90 16.04 -3.43
N GLY A 28 15.05 16.47 -4.69
CA GLY A 28 15.94 15.83 -5.67
C GLY A 28 15.36 14.60 -6.38
N LEU A 29 14.17 14.13 -5.98
CA LEU A 29 13.45 13.07 -6.68
C LEU A 29 12.72 13.60 -7.90
N ARG A 30 12.69 12.82 -8.98
CA ARG A 30 11.85 13.12 -10.14
C ARG A 30 10.40 12.90 -9.79
N GLN A 31 9.51 13.66 -10.44
CA GLN A 31 8.07 13.55 -10.20
C GLN A 31 7.53 12.11 -10.37
N ILE A 32 8.07 11.37 -11.35
CA ILE A 32 7.67 9.97 -11.59
C ILE A 32 8.07 9.03 -10.44
N GLU A 33 9.16 9.31 -9.74
CA GLU A 33 9.61 8.53 -8.58
C GLU A 33 8.69 8.78 -7.39
N VAL A 34 8.38 10.06 -7.15
CA VAL A 34 7.40 10.49 -6.14
C VAL A 34 6.04 9.86 -6.39
N GLU A 35 5.54 9.91 -7.63
CA GLU A 35 4.26 9.35 -7.99
C GLU A 35 4.23 7.82 -7.82
N SER A 36 5.28 7.14 -8.29
CA SER A 36 5.37 5.68 -8.25
C SER A 36 5.45 5.15 -6.81
N ILE A 37 6.27 5.76 -5.96
CA ILE A 37 6.41 5.38 -4.56
C ILE A 37 5.13 5.72 -3.79
N SER A 38 4.55 6.91 -4.00
CA SER A 38 3.30 7.30 -3.33
C SER A 38 2.14 6.35 -3.69
N LYS A 39 1.99 6.00 -4.96
CA LYS A 39 1.01 4.98 -5.41
C LYS A 39 1.29 3.62 -4.79
N MET A 40 2.55 3.20 -4.76
CA MET A 40 2.96 1.92 -4.16
C MET A 40 2.64 1.87 -2.66
N LEU A 41 2.92 2.93 -1.91
CA LEU A 41 2.60 3.04 -0.47
C LEU A 41 1.10 3.03 -0.21
N ALA A 42 0.31 3.77 -0.99
CA ALA A 42 -1.15 3.80 -0.87
C ALA A 42 -1.83 2.46 -1.24
N CYS A 43 -1.15 1.60 -2.00
CA CYS A 43 -1.72 0.35 -2.50
C CYS A 43 -2.25 -0.57 -1.39
N GLY A 44 -3.50 -1.01 -1.49
CA GLY A 44 -4.09 -1.92 -0.50
C GLY A 44 -4.32 -1.28 0.87
N THR A 45 -4.36 0.05 0.92
CA THR A 45 -4.86 0.85 2.05
C THR A 45 -6.19 1.49 1.66
N SER A 46 -6.91 2.07 2.62
CA SER A 46 -8.17 2.78 2.36
C SER A 46 -8.00 4.06 1.55
N ILE A 47 -6.78 4.57 1.38
CA ILE A 47 -6.47 5.80 0.63
C ILE A 47 -6.95 5.71 -0.82
N LEU A 48 -6.88 4.53 -1.44
CA LEU A 48 -7.33 4.31 -2.83
C LEU A 48 -8.79 3.89 -2.94
N GLY A 49 -9.54 3.97 -1.83
CA GLY A 49 -10.91 3.50 -1.73
C GLY A 49 -11.02 2.05 -1.27
N VAL A 50 -12.20 1.72 -0.73
CA VAL A 50 -12.53 0.44 -0.12
C VAL A 50 -13.86 -0.05 -0.66
N LYS A 51 -13.93 -1.33 -1.03
CA LYS A 51 -15.19 -2.03 -1.30
C LYS A 51 -15.66 -2.71 -0.03
N HIS A 52 -16.88 -2.39 0.38
CA HIS A 52 -17.53 -3.01 1.53
C HIS A 52 -18.47 -4.12 1.05
N TYR A 53 -18.28 -5.32 1.59
CA TYR A 53 -19.10 -6.48 1.30
C TYR A 53 -19.75 -6.97 2.58
N THR A 54 -21.07 -7.15 2.53
CA THR A 54 -21.88 -7.76 3.58
C THR A 54 -22.39 -9.12 3.09
N CYS A 55 -22.74 -10.01 4.03
CA CYS A 55 -23.46 -11.22 3.68
C CYS A 55 -24.87 -10.87 3.17
N ALA A 56 -25.42 -11.69 2.28
CA ALA A 56 -26.81 -11.55 1.83
C ALA A 56 -27.83 -11.93 2.92
N ASN A 57 -27.43 -12.72 3.92
CA ASN A 57 -28.25 -12.99 5.09
C ASN A 57 -28.21 -11.78 6.04
N GLU A 58 -29.36 -11.14 6.24
CA GLU A 58 -29.50 -9.92 7.06
C GLU A 58 -29.10 -10.11 8.53
N HIS A 59 -29.15 -11.35 9.05
CA HIS A 59 -28.76 -11.67 10.43
C HIS A 59 -27.28 -12.05 10.57
N CYS A 60 -26.52 -12.08 9.46
CA CYS A 60 -25.13 -12.47 9.47
C CYS A 60 -24.24 -11.22 9.68
N PRO A 61 -23.50 -11.10 10.79
CA PRO A 61 -22.72 -9.89 11.10
C PRO A 61 -21.41 -9.78 10.29
N HIS A 62 -21.13 -10.73 9.39
CA HIS A 62 -19.88 -10.76 8.65
C HIS A 62 -19.78 -9.60 7.65
N VAL A 63 -18.70 -8.84 7.78
CA VAL A 63 -18.31 -7.78 6.86
C VAL A 63 -16.90 -8.02 6.34
N LYS A 64 -16.67 -7.70 5.07
CA LYS A 64 -15.34 -7.73 4.46
C LYS A 64 -15.06 -6.39 3.79
N TYR A 65 -13.95 -5.79 4.17
CA TYR A 65 -13.42 -4.59 3.54
C TYR A 65 -12.27 -4.98 2.62
N LEU A 66 -12.38 -4.63 1.34
CA LEU A 66 -11.34 -4.87 0.36
C LEU A 66 -10.80 -3.53 -0.14
N CYS A 67 -9.58 -3.20 0.23
CA CYS A 67 -8.89 -2.00 -0.24
C CYS A 67 -8.49 -2.16 -1.71
N ASN A 68 -8.64 -1.09 -2.49
CA ASN A 68 -8.25 -1.05 -3.90
C ASN A 68 -6.72 -1.12 -4.07
N THR A 69 -6.29 -1.59 -5.24
CA THR A 69 -4.88 -1.67 -5.62
C THR A 69 -4.47 -0.47 -6.46
N CYS A 70 -3.18 -0.15 -6.47
CA CYS A 70 -2.68 1.06 -7.15
C CYS A 70 -2.45 0.91 -8.64
N HIS A 71 -2.42 -0.33 -9.17
CA HIS A 71 -2.08 -0.64 -10.56
C HIS A 71 -0.72 -0.10 -11.06
N CYS A 72 0.13 0.38 -10.15
CA CYS A 72 1.45 0.91 -10.48
C CYS A 72 2.43 -0.25 -10.78
N ARG A 73 3.22 -0.11 -11.86
CA ARG A 73 4.25 -1.09 -12.24
C ARG A 73 5.37 -1.23 -11.21
N ALA A 74 5.71 -0.15 -10.49
CA ALA A 74 6.71 -0.18 -9.42
C ALA A 74 6.20 -0.85 -8.13
N CYS A 75 4.89 -1.13 -8.02
CA CYS A 75 4.35 -1.77 -6.83
C CYS A 75 4.61 -3.27 -6.87
N PRO A 76 5.30 -3.86 -5.88
CA PRO A 76 5.62 -5.29 -5.86
C PRO A 76 4.37 -6.19 -5.73
N SER A 77 3.21 -5.61 -5.43
CA SER A 77 1.93 -6.33 -5.37
C SER A 77 1.07 -6.19 -6.63
N CYS A 78 1.43 -5.29 -7.55
CA CYS A 78 0.58 -4.97 -8.73
C CYS A 78 1.34 -4.99 -10.05
N GLY A 79 2.59 -4.56 -10.05
CA GLY A 79 3.49 -4.68 -11.19
C GLY A 79 3.80 -6.15 -11.44
N LYS A 80 3.34 -6.65 -12.58
CA LYS A 80 3.86 -7.86 -13.20
C LYS A 80 5.13 -7.52 -13.97
#